data_AF-R7U031-F1
#
_entry.id   AF-R7U031-F1
#
_cell.length_a   1.000
_cell.length_b   1.000
_cell.length_c   1.000
_cell.angle_alpha   90.00
_cell.angle_beta   90.00
_cell.angle_gamma   90.00
#
_symmetry.space_group_name_H-M   'P 1'
#
loop_
_entity.id
_entity.type
_entity.pdbx_description
1 polymer ?
#
loop_
_entity_poly.entity_id
_entity_poly.type
_entity_poly.pdbx_seq_one_letter_code
_entity_poly.pdbx_strand_id
1 'polypeptide(L)' 'GHCDPVSCYMHCEHGFEVDERGCDVCQCKEAPPKCSPFQCLMYCENGFERDANGCEICKCKTQCNPITC' A
#
# COMPACT_ATOMS: atom_id res chain seq x y z
N GLY A 1 -8.30 14.94 17.68
CA GLY A 1 -7.83 13.72 18.35
C GLY A 1 -6.60 14.06 19.15
N HIS A 2 -6.47 13.54 20.36
CA HIS A 2 -5.24 13.60 21.13
C HIS A 2 -4.53 12.26 20.94
N CYS A 3 -3.26 12.30 20.52
CA CYS A 3 -2.41 11.11 20.43
C CYS A 3 -1.33 11.23 21.50
N ASP A 4 -1.16 10.19 22.29
CA ASP A 4 -0.03 10.10 23.21
C ASP A 4 1.24 9.77 22.41
N PRO A 5 2.40 10.36 22.76
CA PRO A 5 3.66 9.98 22.14
C PRO A 5 3.93 8.49 22.33
N VAL A 6 4.22 7.81 21.22
CA VAL A 6 4.60 6.39 21.21
C VAL A 6 5.90 6.22 21.99
N SER A 7 5.85 5.51 23.12
CA SER A 7 7.01 5.25 24.00
C SER A 7 7.48 3.80 23.88
N CYS A 8 8.09 3.46 22.75
CA CYS A 8 8.87 2.22 22.58
C CYS A 8 10.29 2.53 22.15
N TYR A 9 11.25 1.75 22.64
CA TYR A 9 12.68 1.91 22.38
C TYR A 9 13.13 1.32 21.03
N MET A 10 12.22 1.22 20.05
CA MET A 10 12.52 0.63 18.74
C MET A 10 12.61 1.70 17.67
N HIS A 11 13.52 1.50 16.73
CA HIS A 11 13.67 2.37 15.56
C HIS A 11 13.10 1.66 14.33
N CYS A 12 12.03 2.23 13.75
CA CYS A 12 11.42 1.72 12.53
C CYS A 12 11.92 2.51 11.32
N GLU A 13 12.63 1.86 10.39
CA GLU A 13 13.17 2.51 9.18
C GLU A 13 12.07 3.12 8.30
N HIS A 14 10.89 2.49 8.26
CA HIS A 14 9.74 2.92 7.46
C HIS A 14 8.65 3.61 8.30
N GLY A 15 8.96 3.96 9.55
CA GLY A 15 8.03 4.57 10.49
C GLY A 15 7.11 3.57 11.21
N PHE A 16 6.21 4.10 12.04
CA PHE A 16 5.28 3.34 12.84
C PHE A 16 3.93 3.15 12.13
N GLU A 17 3.27 2.03 12.42
CA GLU A 17 1.87 1.80 12.08
C GLU A 17 0.98 2.80 12.83
N VAL A 18 -0.23 3.02 12.32
CA VAL A 18 -1.22 3.92 12.93
C VAL A 18 -2.50 3.19 13.29
N ASP A 19 -3.13 3.59 14.39
CA ASP A 19 -4.46 3.09 14.78
C ASP A 19 -5.60 3.72 13.93
N GLU A 20 -6.83 3.30 14.18
CA GLU A 20 -8.03 3.83 13.49
C GLU A 20 -8.25 5.34 13.67
N ARG A 21 -7.58 5.96 14.65
CA ARG A 21 -7.64 7.40 14.93
C ARG A 21 -6.48 8.15 14.28
N GLY A 22 -5.56 7.44 13.62
CA GLY A 22 -4.36 7.98 13.00
C GLY A 22 -3.22 8.24 13.99
N CYS A 23 -3.26 7.66 15.19
CA CYS A 23 -2.17 7.77 16.16
C CYS A 23 -1.15 6.65 15.93
N ASP A 24 0.14 6.98 15.97
CA ASP A 24 1.20 5.98 15.88
C ASP A 24 1.05 4.93 16.99
N VAL A 25 1.41 3.67 16.69
CA VAL A 25 1.47 2.56 17.64
C VAL A 25 2.85 1.94 17.65
N CYS A 26 3.20 1.19 18.71
CA CYS A 26 4.49 0.49 18.83
C CYS A 26 4.63 -0.74 17.92
N GLN A 27 4.43 -0.53 16.62
CA GLN A 27 4.58 -1.53 15.57
C GLN A 27 5.20 -0.85 14.34
N CYS A 28 6.21 -1.47 13.73
CA CYS A 28 6.81 -0.92 12.52
C CYS A 28 5.96 -1.20 11.30
N LYS A 29 5.93 -0.23 10.38
CA LYS A 29 5.46 -0.45 9.02
C LYS A 29 6.32 -1.46 8.30
N GLU A 30 5.68 -2.29 7.48
CA GLU A 30 6.39 -3.13 6.53
C GLU A 30 7.17 -2.28 5.52
N ALA A 31 8.27 -2.83 5.01
CA ALA A 31 9.03 -2.17 3.97
C ALA A 31 8.13 -1.96 2.73
N PRO A 32 8.18 -0.78 2.11
CA PRO A 32 7.47 -0.57 0.86
C PRO A 32 7.96 -1.60 -0.17
N PRO A 33 7.07 -2.10 -1.03
CA PRO A 33 7.44 -3.10 -2.00
C PRO A 33 8.50 -2.57 -2.97
N LYS A 34 9.48 -3.42 -3.27
CA LYS A 34 10.57 -3.10 -4.21
C LYS A 34 10.07 -3.29 -5.64
N CYS A 35 9.47 -2.25 -6.19
CA CYS A 35 8.99 -2.26 -7.57
C CYS A 35 10.02 -1.67 -8.53
N SER A 36 10.20 -2.31 -9.69
CA SER A 36 10.90 -1.69 -10.81
C SER A 36 10.10 -0.48 -11.34
N PRO A 37 10.75 0.48 -12.02
CA PRO A 37 10.03 1.56 -12.69
C PRO A 37 8.94 0.98 -13.59
N PHE A 38 7.70 1.39 -13.35
CA PHE A 38 6.58 0.93 -14.15
C PHE A 38 6.71 1.47 -15.57
N GLN A 39 6.73 0.57 -16.56
CA GLN A 39 6.83 0.91 -17.99
C GLN A 39 5.74 0.18 -18.76
N CYS A 40 4.71 0.92 -19.17
CA CYS A 40 3.60 0.40 -19.96
C CYS A 40 3.05 1.53 -20.83
N LEU A 41 2.85 1.27 -22.13
CA LEU A 41 2.33 2.26 -23.09
C LEU A 41 0.80 2.22 -23.21
N MET A 42 0.16 1.27 -22.53
CA MET A 42 -1.28 1.09 -22.52
C MET A 42 -1.93 2.08 -21.53
N TYR A 43 -3.14 2.54 -21.85
CA TYR A 43 -4.00 3.21 -20.89
C TYR A 43 -5.05 2.23 -20.36
N CYS A 44 -5.18 2.14 -19.04
CA CYS A 44 -6.21 1.36 -18.36
C CYS A 44 -7.13 2.31 -17.59
N GLU A 45 -8.41 2.39 -17.97
CA GLU A 45 -9.40 3.29 -17.35
C GLU A 45 -9.53 3.08 -15.83
N ASN A 46 -9.44 1.82 -15.38
CA ASN A 46 -9.56 1.44 -13.96
C ASN A 46 -8.20 1.21 -13.28
N GLY A 47 -7.11 1.59 -13.94
CA GLY A 47 -5.74 1.35 -13.50
C GLY A 47 -5.23 -0.08 -13.74
N PHE A 48 -4.04 -0.35 -13.23
CA PHE A 48 -3.28 -1.57 -13.47
C PHE A 48 -3.42 -2.59 -12.34
N GLU A 49 -3.38 -3.87 -12.68
CA GLU A 49 -3.25 -4.95 -11.72
C GLU A 49 -1.90 -4.86 -10.99
N ARG A 50 -1.85 -5.45 -9.79
CA ARG A 50 -0.63 -5.56 -9.00
C ARG A 50 -0.26 -7.03 -8.84
N ASP A 51 1.03 -7.31 -8.81
CA ASP A 51 1.54 -8.64 -8.49
C ASP A 51 1.40 -8.96 -6.99
N ALA A 52 1.89 -10.13 -6.57
CA ALA A 52 1.86 -10.56 -5.17
C ALA A 52 2.69 -9.66 -4.22
N ASN A 53 3.61 -8.87 -4.76
CA ASN A 53 4.40 -7.90 -4.01
C ASN A 53 3.74 -6.51 -3.99
N GLY A 54 2.59 -6.32 -4.66
CA GLY A 54 1.93 -5.03 -4.74
C GLY A 54 2.50 -4.10 -5.83
N CYS A 55 3.32 -4.61 -6.74
CA CYS A 55 3.90 -3.84 -7.84
C CYS A 55 2.98 -3.84 -9.07
N GLU A 56 2.81 -2.67 -9.70
CA GLU A 56 1.98 -2.56 -10.90
C GLU A 56 2.58 -3.36 -12.06
N ILE A 57 1.72 -4.13 -12.72
CA ILE A 57 2.05 -4.89 -13.93
C ILE A 57 1.29 -4.33 -15.12
N CYS A 58 1.83 -4.48 -16.34
CA CYS A 58 1.21 -3.96 -17.57
C CYS A 58 -0.01 -4.80 -17.99
N LYS A 59 -1.01 -4.85 -17.12
CA LYS A 59 -2.28 -5.57 -17.24
C LYS A 59 -3.38 -4.72 -16.59
N CYS A 60 -4.45 -4.42 -17.32
CA CYS A 60 -5.56 -3.65 -16.77
C CYS A 60 -6.34 -4.44 -15.72
N LYS A 61 -6.79 -3.75 -14.66
CA LYS A 61 -7.78 -4.34 -13.75
C LYS A 61 -9.03 -4.71 -14.53
N THR A 62 -9.49 -5.94 -14.36
CA THR A 62 -10.77 -6.39 -14.92
C THR A 62 -11.91 -5.63 -14.24
N GLN A 63 -12.84 -5.06 -15.00
CA GLN A 63 -14.10 -4.57 -14.41
C GLN A 63 -14.88 -5.80 -13.93
N CYS A 64 -14.88 -6.08 -12.62
CA CYS A 64 -15.97 -6.86 -12.06
C CYS A 64 -17.22 -5.97 -12.03
N ASN A 65 -17.96 -5.98 -13.13
CA ASN A 65 -19.37 -5.65 -13.07
C ASN A 65 -20.06 -6.82 -12.33
N PRO A 66 -20.94 -6.60 -11.34
CA PRO A 66 -21.68 -7.68 -10.65
C PRO A 66 -22.50 -8.61 -11.56
N ILE A 67 -22.51 -8.38 -12.88
CA ILE A 67 -23.19 -9.20 -13.89
C ILE A 67 -22.21 -10.13 -14.62
N THR A 68 -20.90 -9.84 -14.63
CA THR A 68 -19.90 -10.58 -15.41
C THR A 68 -18.71 -11.10 -14.58
N CYS A 69 -18.91 -11.21 -13.27
CA CYS A 69 -18.20 -12.10 -12.37
C CYS A 69 -19.25 -13.09 -11.83
#